data_AF-A0AAU1K3C9-F1
#
_entry.id   AF-A0AAU1K3C9-F1
#
_cell.length_a   1.000
_cell.length_b   1.000
_cell.length_c   1.000
_cell.angle_alpha   90.00
_cell.angle_beta   90.00
_cell.angle_gamma   90.00
#
_symmetry.space_group_name_H-M   'P 1'
#
loop_
_entity.id
_entity.type
_entity.pdbx_description
1 polymer ?
#
loop_
_entity_poly.entity_id
_entity_poly.type
_entity_poly.pdbx_seq_one_letter_code
_entity_poly.pdbx_strand_id
1 'polypeptide(L)'
;MRDVAVVGFAQRQMKDFDGSPSMAELLVPILAECYEQTGWAKKDIGFWCSGSSDYLAGRSFSFVSAIDAIGVLPPVNESHVEMDAAWALYEAWIKIQTGEVDTALVFGFGKASAGVLRRTLTLQLDPYTMTPLWPDTVSLAALQARLGLDAGLWDETALAEVVNRSLTDAEKNEYAVRAGGSSVSELLARPMFADPLRKHDCAPVTDGAAAIVLAAGDRAYDANQRPAWITGIAHSSDGLHLGTRDLTISGSAQRAATAVGGTAGVQVAELHAPFSHQELVLRSALGLGDDVQISPSGGALAANPMFSAGAIRIGEAAKRIWDGSADKVLGHATSGPALQQNLVCVMEAQENGSGK
;
A
#
# COMPACT_ATOMS: atom_id res chain seq x y z
N MET A 1 -18.07 -4.22 -17.47
CA MET A 1 -17.20 -3.29 -16.73
C MET A 1 -16.40 -2.51 -17.75
N ARG A 2 -16.13 -1.23 -17.51
CA ARG A 2 -15.23 -0.42 -18.35
C ARG A 2 -13.80 -0.82 -18.03
N ASP A 3 -12.95 -0.77 -19.04
CA ASP A 3 -11.51 -0.98 -18.86
C ASP A 3 -10.90 0.27 -18.23
N VAL A 4 -10.22 0.10 -17.10
CA VAL A 4 -9.60 1.17 -16.33
C VAL A 4 -8.15 0.80 -16.07
N ALA A 5 -7.24 1.75 -16.30
CA ALA A 5 -5.81 1.57 -16.07
C ALA A 5 -5.25 2.58 -15.08
N VAL A 6 -4.18 2.17 -14.41
CA VAL A 6 -3.25 3.07 -13.72
C VAL A 6 -2.29 3.63 -14.78
N VAL A 7 -2.26 4.97 -14.90
CA VAL A 7 -1.52 5.67 -15.97
C VAL A 7 -0.49 6.67 -15.46
N GLY A 8 -0.59 7.07 -14.20
CA GLY A 8 0.38 7.96 -13.55
C GLY A 8 0.51 7.59 -12.07
N PHE A 9 1.72 7.76 -11.53
CA PHE A 9 2.02 7.45 -10.14
C PHE A 9 3.22 8.25 -9.66
N ALA A 10 3.07 8.90 -8.51
CA ALA A 10 4.16 9.59 -7.84
C ALA A 10 4.11 9.32 -6.34
N GLN A 11 5.27 9.33 -5.68
CA GLN A 11 5.39 9.09 -4.25
C GLN A 11 6.54 9.88 -3.65
N ARG A 12 6.45 10.19 -2.36
CA ARG A 12 7.57 10.73 -1.56
C ARG A 12 7.53 10.15 -0.16
N GLN A 13 8.68 9.76 0.38
CA GLN A 13 8.83 9.29 1.76
C GLN A 13 9.98 9.99 2.46
N MET A 14 9.86 10.14 3.78
CA MET A 14 10.89 10.69 4.65
C MET A 14 10.86 10.03 6.04
N LYS A 15 12.01 10.00 6.70
CA LYS A 15 12.18 9.39 8.03
C LYS A 15 11.27 10.02 9.07
N ASP A 16 11.34 11.34 9.14
CA ASP A 16 10.69 12.16 10.14
C ASP A 16 10.33 13.51 9.54
N PHE A 17 9.27 14.08 10.10
CA PHE A 17 8.67 15.30 9.59
C PHE A 17 8.55 16.30 10.74
N ASP A 18 9.59 17.11 10.90
CA ASP A 18 9.78 18.07 12.00
C ASP A 18 8.86 19.31 11.95
N GLY A 19 8.04 19.42 10.91
CA GLY A 19 7.15 20.56 10.68
C GLY A 19 7.10 20.98 9.21
N SER A 20 8.17 20.76 8.45
CA SER A 20 8.25 20.95 6.98
C SER A 20 8.72 19.66 6.26
N PRO A 21 8.19 19.30 5.09
CA PRO A 21 7.16 19.99 4.29
C PRO A 21 5.74 19.70 4.79
N SER A 22 4.94 20.73 5.07
CA SER A 22 3.47 20.63 5.31
C SER A 22 2.80 19.65 4.34
N MET A 23 1.62 19.13 4.69
CA MET A 23 0.95 18.14 3.83
C MET A 23 0.70 18.69 2.41
N ALA A 24 0.42 19.98 2.29
CA ALA A 24 0.31 20.63 0.99
C ALA A 24 1.67 20.70 0.25
N GLU A 25 2.74 21.08 0.95
CA GLU A 25 4.11 21.08 0.38
C GLU A 25 4.59 19.67 -0.02
N LEU A 26 4.05 18.63 0.62
CA LEU A 26 4.32 17.23 0.26
C LEU A 26 3.50 16.77 -0.94
N LEU A 27 2.23 17.19 -1.03
CA LEU A 27 1.31 16.78 -2.08
C LEU A 27 1.51 17.53 -3.40
N VAL A 28 1.78 18.84 -3.37
CA VAL A 28 1.91 19.66 -4.59
C VAL A 28 2.95 19.09 -5.58
N PRO A 29 4.18 18.70 -5.15
CA PRO A 29 5.16 18.13 -6.06
C PRO A 29 4.74 16.77 -6.66
N ILE A 30 4.10 15.90 -5.89
CA ILE A 30 3.68 14.58 -6.41
C ILE A 30 2.50 14.71 -7.40
N LEU A 31 1.62 15.69 -7.18
CA LEU A 31 0.54 15.98 -8.11
C LEU A 31 1.10 16.57 -9.41
N ALA A 32 2.08 17.48 -9.29
CA ALA A 32 2.78 18.03 -10.45
C ALA A 32 3.46 16.93 -11.28
N GLU A 33 4.15 15.99 -10.63
CA GLU A 33 4.77 14.85 -11.31
C GLU A 33 3.73 13.97 -12.02
N CYS A 34 2.56 13.74 -11.42
CA CYS A 34 1.47 13.01 -12.09
C CYS A 34 0.97 13.75 -13.36
N TYR A 35 0.88 15.08 -13.32
CA TYR A 35 0.53 15.87 -14.50
C TYR A 35 1.60 15.79 -15.59
N GLU A 36 2.88 15.85 -15.20
CA GLU A 36 4.00 15.72 -16.12
C GLU A 36 4.03 14.34 -16.79
N GLN A 37 3.82 13.27 -16.03
CA GLN A 37 3.77 11.90 -16.54
C GLN A 37 2.62 11.70 -17.55
N THR A 38 1.46 12.30 -17.30
CA THR A 38 0.24 12.08 -18.09
C THR A 38 0.04 13.12 -19.20
N GLY A 39 0.77 14.24 -19.17
CA GLY A 39 0.52 15.40 -20.03
C GLY A 39 -0.79 16.12 -19.74
N TRP A 40 -1.44 15.82 -18.62
CA TRP A 40 -2.74 16.36 -18.24
C TRP A 40 -2.62 17.59 -17.36
N ALA A 41 -3.67 18.37 -17.30
CA ALA A 41 -3.85 19.41 -16.31
C ALA A 41 -5.00 19.03 -15.37
N LYS A 42 -5.14 19.80 -14.30
CA LYS A 42 -6.19 19.61 -13.30
C LYS A 42 -7.62 19.55 -13.87
N LYS A 43 -7.87 20.27 -14.97
CA LYS A 43 -9.17 20.27 -15.70
C LYS A 43 -9.51 18.94 -16.37
N ASP A 44 -8.51 18.10 -16.58
CA ASP A 44 -8.64 16.80 -17.24
C ASP A 44 -8.92 15.68 -16.22
N ILE A 45 -8.92 15.99 -14.92
CA ILE A 45 -9.27 15.08 -13.82
C ILE A 45 -10.76 15.20 -13.49
N GLY A 46 -11.53 14.16 -13.78
CA GLY A 46 -12.98 14.11 -13.55
C GLY A 46 -13.39 13.86 -12.10
N PHE A 47 -12.54 13.16 -11.32
CA PHE A 47 -12.83 12.84 -9.92
C PHE A 47 -11.57 12.85 -9.06
N TRP A 48 -11.71 13.32 -7.82
CA TRP A 48 -10.63 13.38 -6.84
C TRP A 48 -11.01 12.54 -5.64
N CYS A 49 -10.10 11.69 -5.19
CA CYS A 49 -10.34 10.87 -4.01
C CYS A 49 -9.12 10.78 -3.13
N SER A 50 -9.28 11.06 -1.83
CA SER A 50 -8.18 11.03 -0.89
C SER A 50 -8.30 9.92 0.16
N GLY A 51 -7.16 9.33 0.54
CA GLY A 51 -7.04 8.38 1.65
C GLY A 51 -6.21 8.96 2.79
N SER A 52 -6.79 9.08 3.98
CA SER A 52 -6.07 9.56 5.18
C SER A 52 -6.78 9.12 6.46
N SER A 53 -6.30 9.54 7.63
CA SER A 53 -7.17 9.57 8.81
C SER A 53 -6.80 10.65 9.83
N ASP A 54 -7.82 11.14 10.53
CA ASP A 54 -7.70 12.15 11.59
C ASP A 54 -6.89 11.69 12.82
N TYR A 55 -6.82 10.38 13.09
CA TYR A 55 -6.15 9.85 14.28
C TYR A 55 -4.66 10.16 14.34
N LEU A 56 -3.97 10.19 13.19
CA LEU A 56 -2.54 10.51 13.16
C LEU A 56 -2.28 12.00 13.33
N ALA A 57 -3.17 12.83 12.78
CA ALA A 57 -3.06 14.28 12.90
C ALA A 57 -3.57 14.82 14.25
N GLY A 58 -4.35 14.03 15.00
CA GLY A 58 -4.91 14.42 16.29
C GLY A 58 -5.91 15.57 16.20
N ARG A 59 -6.47 15.82 15.01
CA ARG A 59 -7.40 16.91 14.71
C ARG A 59 -8.51 16.41 13.79
N SER A 60 -9.73 16.85 14.04
CA SER A 60 -10.87 16.53 13.17
C SER A 60 -10.75 17.24 11.82
N PHE A 61 -11.25 16.59 10.76
CA PHE A 61 -11.24 17.11 9.39
C PHE A 61 -9.82 17.45 8.90
N SER A 62 -8.83 16.64 9.28
CA SER A 62 -7.43 16.86 8.98
C SER A 62 -7.13 16.81 7.47
N PHE A 63 -7.93 16.05 6.71
CA PHE A 63 -7.84 15.96 5.25
C PHE A 63 -8.13 17.28 4.54
N VAL A 64 -8.88 18.21 5.14
CA VAL A 64 -9.26 19.49 4.49
C VAL A 64 -8.02 20.29 4.10
N SER A 65 -6.94 20.24 4.87
CA SER A 65 -5.71 20.95 4.48
C SER A 65 -4.97 20.32 3.29
N ALA A 66 -5.28 19.06 2.94
CA ALA A 66 -4.75 18.46 1.73
C ALA A 66 -5.46 19.00 0.48
N ILE A 67 -6.68 19.52 0.62
CA ILE A 67 -7.44 20.17 -0.47
C ILE A 67 -6.74 21.44 -0.95
N ASP A 68 -5.95 22.10 -0.10
CA ASP A 68 -5.13 23.24 -0.51
C ASP A 68 -4.12 22.87 -1.62
N ALA A 69 -3.64 21.61 -1.63
CA ALA A 69 -2.71 21.11 -2.63
C ALA A 69 -3.36 20.94 -4.02
N ILE A 70 -4.64 20.56 -4.04
CA ILE A 70 -5.38 20.42 -5.30
C ILE A 70 -5.91 21.79 -5.74
N GLY A 71 -6.35 22.65 -4.81
CA GLY A 71 -6.89 23.98 -5.07
C GLY A 71 -8.36 23.96 -5.52
N VAL A 72 -8.95 25.15 -5.72
CA VAL A 72 -10.42 25.30 -5.91
C VAL A 72 -10.88 25.48 -7.36
N LEU A 73 -9.95 25.70 -8.30
CA LEU A 73 -10.26 25.90 -9.73
C LEU A 73 -9.57 24.84 -10.60
N PRO A 74 -10.26 24.25 -11.61
CA PRO A 74 -11.72 24.28 -11.76
C PRO A 74 -12.42 23.67 -10.53
N PRO A 75 -13.73 23.88 -10.32
CA PRO A 75 -14.44 23.30 -9.18
C PRO A 75 -14.18 21.81 -9.07
N VAL A 76 -13.69 21.39 -7.90
CA VAL A 76 -13.34 20.00 -7.62
C VAL A 76 -14.42 19.37 -6.77
N ASN A 77 -14.86 18.16 -7.14
CA ASN A 77 -15.58 17.28 -6.24
C ASN A 77 -14.59 16.23 -5.73
N GLU A 78 -14.27 16.33 -4.44
CA GLU A 78 -13.34 15.44 -3.76
C GLU A 78 -14.13 14.58 -2.78
N SER A 79 -13.82 13.28 -2.80
CA SER A 79 -14.34 12.31 -1.84
C SER A 79 -13.23 11.84 -0.92
N HIS A 80 -13.53 11.73 0.37
CA HIS A 80 -12.57 11.31 1.38
C HIS A 80 -12.88 9.90 1.91
N VAL A 81 -11.89 9.02 1.85
CA VAL A 81 -11.90 7.70 2.46
C VAL A 81 -10.98 7.71 3.68
N GLU A 82 -11.55 7.40 4.86
CA GLU A 82 -10.82 7.30 6.14
C GLU A 82 -9.98 6.01 6.24
N MET A 83 -9.17 5.73 5.23
CA MET A 83 -8.29 4.56 5.11
C MET A 83 -7.07 4.89 4.21
N ASP A 84 -6.24 3.88 3.93
CA ASP A 84 -5.17 4.01 2.93
C ASP A 84 -5.71 4.37 1.55
N ALA A 85 -4.95 5.18 0.80
CA ALA A 85 -5.30 5.62 -0.55
C ALA A 85 -5.55 4.46 -1.54
N ALA A 86 -5.14 3.22 -1.24
CA ALA A 86 -5.60 2.06 -1.98
C ALA A 86 -7.13 1.85 -1.95
N TRP A 87 -7.80 2.16 -0.83
CA TRP A 87 -9.26 2.12 -0.75
C TRP A 87 -9.91 3.33 -1.44
N ALA A 88 -9.28 4.51 -1.38
CA ALA A 88 -9.66 5.65 -2.21
C ALA A 88 -9.55 5.33 -3.72
N LEU A 89 -8.54 4.53 -4.12
CA LEU A 89 -8.39 4.01 -5.47
C LEU A 89 -9.54 3.08 -5.85
N TYR A 90 -9.99 2.21 -4.94
CA TYR A 90 -11.16 1.36 -5.18
C TYR A 90 -12.43 2.19 -5.39
N GLU A 91 -12.66 3.23 -4.59
CA GLU A 91 -13.79 4.15 -4.78
C GLU A 91 -13.70 4.89 -6.11
N ALA A 92 -12.54 5.45 -6.45
CA ALA A 92 -12.31 6.12 -7.73
C ALA A 92 -12.52 5.17 -8.92
N TRP A 93 -12.09 3.92 -8.80
CA TRP A 93 -12.35 2.88 -9.79
C TRP A 93 -13.86 2.64 -9.94
N ILE A 94 -14.62 2.47 -8.83
CA ILE A 94 -16.09 2.35 -8.89
C ILE A 94 -16.71 3.58 -9.56
N LYS A 95 -16.25 4.79 -9.24
CA LYS A 95 -16.77 6.04 -9.82
C LYS A 95 -16.57 6.08 -11.34
N ILE A 96 -15.44 5.61 -11.84
CA ILE A 96 -15.21 5.47 -13.28
C ILE A 96 -16.14 4.40 -13.87
N GLN A 97 -16.36 3.29 -13.17
CA GLN A 97 -17.26 2.21 -13.61
C GLN A 97 -18.72 2.64 -13.75
N THR A 98 -19.18 3.66 -13.02
CA THR A 98 -20.55 4.21 -13.21
C THR A 98 -20.73 4.94 -14.54
N GLY A 99 -19.64 5.31 -15.21
CA GLY A 99 -19.67 6.08 -16.45
C GLY A 99 -19.82 7.59 -16.26
N GLU A 100 -19.83 8.08 -15.02
CA GLU A 100 -19.96 9.51 -14.72
C GLU A 100 -18.67 10.31 -14.99
N VAL A 101 -17.51 9.65 -14.91
CA VAL A 101 -16.19 10.23 -15.15
C VAL A 101 -15.31 9.22 -15.89
N ASP A 102 -14.30 9.71 -16.61
CA ASP A 102 -13.34 8.88 -17.34
C ASP A 102 -11.95 8.85 -16.70
N THR A 103 -11.68 9.79 -15.81
CA THR A 103 -10.37 10.01 -15.21
C THR A 103 -10.54 10.31 -13.73
N ALA A 104 -9.60 9.84 -12.92
CA ALA A 104 -9.56 10.17 -11.51
C ALA A 104 -8.12 10.33 -11.02
N LEU A 105 -7.93 11.22 -10.05
CA LEU A 105 -6.69 11.33 -9.30
C LEU A 105 -6.95 10.93 -7.85
N VAL A 106 -6.21 9.93 -7.41
CA VAL A 106 -6.24 9.40 -6.06
C VAL A 106 -4.98 9.83 -5.34
N PHE A 107 -5.07 10.30 -4.11
CA PHE A 107 -3.89 10.63 -3.31
C PHE A 107 -4.04 10.25 -1.85
N GLY A 108 -2.91 10.01 -1.19
CA GLY A 108 -2.87 9.76 0.24
C GLY A 108 -1.66 10.42 0.86
N PHE A 109 -1.72 10.63 2.17
CA PHE A 109 -0.62 11.13 2.96
C PHE A 109 -0.67 10.57 4.38
N GLY A 110 0.50 10.41 4.98
CA GLY A 110 0.68 9.96 6.35
C GLY A 110 1.72 10.79 7.07
N LYS A 111 1.34 11.35 8.22
CA LYS A 111 2.26 11.96 9.18
C LYS A 111 2.37 11.08 10.44
N ALA A 112 2.91 9.89 10.28
CA ALA A 112 3.06 8.92 11.36
C ALA A 112 4.04 9.37 12.45
N SER A 113 5.03 10.21 12.14
CA SER A 113 6.02 10.70 13.11
C SER A 113 5.48 11.73 14.10
N ALA A 114 4.33 12.37 13.79
CA ALA A 114 3.72 13.38 14.67
C ALA A 114 3.19 12.80 16.01
N GLY A 115 3.11 11.49 16.13
CA GLY A 115 2.65 10.83 17.34
C GLY A 115 3.36 9.50 17.59
N VAL A 116 2.86 8.76 18.58
CA VAL A 116 3.36 7.41 18.87
C VAL A 116 2.54 6.41 18.06
N LEU A 117 2.87 6.23 16.78
CA LEU A 117 2.10 5.44 15.80
C LEU A 117 1.56 4.12 16.39
N ARG A 118 2.44 3.31 16.98
CA ARG A 118 2.09 1.98 17.53
C ARG A 118 1.02 2.02 18.63
N ARG A 119 0.86 3.15 19.33
CA ARG A 119 -0.18 3.37 20.36
C ARG A 119 -1.42 4.02 19.77
N THR A 120 -1.26 4.93 18.81
CA THR A 120 -2.40 5.56 18.12
C THR A 120 -3.23 4.50 17.39
N LEU A 121 -2.57 3.56 16.72
CA LEU A 121 -3.26 2.48 15.99
C LEU A 121 -3.99 1.48 16.92
N THR A 122 -3.66 1.44 18.22
CA THR A 122 -4.43 0.66 19.22
C THR A 122 -5.88 1.15 19.36
N LEU A 123 -6.16 2.40 19.00
CA LEU A 123 -7.52 2.96 19.01
C LEU A 123 -8.44 2.35 17.94
N GLN A 124 -7.88 1.61 16.96
CA GLN A 124 -8.65 0.90 15.93
C GLN A 124 -9.17 -0.46 16.40
N LEU A 125 -8.77 -0.91 17.59
CA LEU A 125 -9.21 -2.18 18.14
C LEU A 125 -10.65 -2.10 18.66
N ASP A 126 -11.23 -3.27 18.94
CA ASP A 126 -12.54 -3.36 19.58
C ASP A 126 -12.57 -2.51 20.88
N PRO A 127 -13.46 -1.51 20.98
CA PRO A 127 -13.41 -0.52 22.04
C PRO A 127 -13.79 -1.08 23.41
N TYR A 128 -14.45 -2.23 23.48
CA TYR A 128 -14.96 -2.80 24.74
C TYR A 128 -14.03 -3.86 25.33
N THR A 129 -13.35 -4.63 24.49
CA THR A 129 -12.61 -5.83 24.92
C THR A 129 -11.10 -5.73 24.67
N MET A 130 -10.67 -5.01 23.64
CA MET A 130 -9.27 -4.95 23.23
C MET A 130 -8.62 -3.61 23.56
N THR A 131 -9.26 -2.49 23.20
CA THR A 131 -8.73 -1.14 23.47
C THR A 131 -8.45 -0.88 24.95
N PRO A 132 -9.27 -1.33 25.93
CA PRO A 132 -8.96 -1.14 27.36
C PRO A 132 -7.67 -1.84 27.83
N LEU A 133 -7.24 -2.90 27.12
CA LEU A 133 -5.97 -3.58 27.40
C LEU A 133 -4.76 -2.87 26.77
N TRP A 134 -5.03 -1.97 25.82
CA TRP A 134 -4.06 -1.16 25.09
C TRP A 134 -2.86 -1.91 24.48
N PRO A 135 -3.04 -3.06 23.80
CA PRO A 135 -1.93 -3.74 23.15
C PRO A 135 -1.45 -2.90 21.96
N ASP A 136 -0.15 -2.59 21.91
CA ASP A 136 0.43 -1.85 20.79
C ASP A 136 0.59 -2.73 19.55
N THR A 137 0.69 -2.11 18.38
CA THR A 137 0.71 -2.84 17.10
C THR A 137 1.89 -3.80 16.96
N VAL A 138 3.04 -3.51 17.56
CA VAL A 138 4.20 -4.41 17.51
C VAL A 138 3.94 -5.64 18.36
N SER A 139 3.36 -5.46 19.55
CA SER A 139 2.99 -6.59 20.42
C SER A 139 1.96 -7.51 19.76
N LEU A 140 0.95 -6.96 19.08
CA LEU A 140 -0.02 -7.76 18.32
C LEU A 140 0.62 -8.51 17.15
N ALA A 141 1.53 -7.87 16.42
CA ALA A 141 2.28 -8.50 15.35
C ALA A 141 3.23 -9.60 15.86
N ALA A 142 3.83 -9.40 17.03
CA ALA A 142 4.70 -10.38 17.68
C ALA A 142 3.92 -11.63 18.10
N LEU A 143 2.71 -11.48 18.63
CA LEU A 143 1.81 -12.62 18.90
C LEU A 143 1.50 -13.40 17.62
N GLN A 144 1.19 -12.70 16.51
CA GLN A 144 0.98 -13.35 15.22
C GLN A 144 2.23 -14.11 14.75
N ALA A 145 3.42 -13.51 14.86
CA ALA A 145 4.68 -14.13 14.48
C ALA A 145 4.98 -15.38 15.31
N ARG A 146 4.79 -15.29 16.64
CA ARG A 146 4.97 -16.40 17.58
C ARG A 146 4.07 -17.59 17.24
N LEU A 147 2.79 -17.34 16.96
CA LEU A 147 1.83 -18.40 16.61
C LEU A 147 2.28 -19.21 15.39
N GLY A 148 2.83 -18.55 14.35
CA GLY A 148 3.33 -19.29 13.19
C GLY A 148 4.67 -19.98 13.39
N LEU A 149 5.55 -19.45 14.26
CA LEU A 149 6.75 -20.19 14.70
C LEU A 149 6.37 -21.48 15.44
N ASP A 150 5.45 -21.37 16.40
CA ASP A 150 4.99 -22.49 17.20
C ASP A 150 4.25 -23.54 16.36
N ALA A 151 3.55 -23.09 15.30
CA ALA A 151 2.91 -23.96 14.32
C ALA A 151 3.89 -24.53 13.26
N GLY A 152 5.15 -24.10 13.23
CA GLY A 152 6.15 -24.54 12.26
C GLY A 152 5.89 -24.07 10.83
N LEU A 153 5.13 -22.98 10.65
CA LEU A 153 4.81 -22.40 9.33
C LEU A 153 5.97 -21.58 8.77
N TRP A 154 6.82 -21.05 9.65
CA TRP A 154 8.06 -20.35 9.34
C TRP A 154 9.02 -20.50 10.52
N ASP A 155 10.28 -20.14 10.30
CA ASP A 155 11.31 -20.03 11.34
C ASP A 155 11.94 -18.63 11.35
N GLU A 156 12.81 -18.36 12.32
CA GLU A 156 13.49 -17.05 12.41
C GLU A 156 14.36 -16.75 11.18
N THR A 157 14.89 -17.79 10.53
CA THR A 157 15.70 -17.67 9.32
C THR A 157 14.87 -17.10 8.17
N ALA A 158 13.67 -17.62 7.94
CA ALA A 158 12.75 -17.13 6.91
C ALA A 158 12.38 -15.66 7.12
N LEU A 159 12.15 -15.23 8.37
CA LEU A 159 11.90 -13.82 8.69
C LEU A 159 13.11 -12.94 8.33
N ALA A 160 14.32 -13.37 8.71
CA ALA A 160 15.55 -12.66 8.39
C ALA A 160 15.85 -12.61 6.88
N GLU A 161 15.51 -13.66 6.12
CA GLU A 161 15.62 -13.69 4.67
C GLU A 161 14.71 -12.68 3.98
N VAL A 162 13.45 -12.57 4.43
CA VAL A 162 12.51 -11.54 3.94
C VAL A 162 13.10 -10.16 4.15
N VAL A 163 13.57 -9.87 5.37
CA VAL A 163 14.15 -8.57 5.69
C VAL A 163 15.39 -8.29 4.86
N ASN A 164 16.28 -9.27 4.73
CA ASN A 164 17.50 -9.09 3.97
C ASN A 164 17.21 -8.74 2.51
N ARG A 165 16.33 -9.52 1.86
CA ARG A 165 15.91 -9.29 0.48
C ARG A 165 15.27 -7.91 0.33
N SER A 166 14.29 -7.56 1.17
CA SER A 166 13.61 -6.26 1.12
C SER A 166 14.57 -5.09 1.26
N LEU A 167 15.56 -5.16 2.16
CA LEU A 167 16.52 -4.07 2.36
C LEU A 167 17.60 -4.01 1.28
N THR A 168 17.96 -5.13 0.65
CA THR A 168 18.80 -5.14 -0.55
C THR A 168 18.07 -4.53 -1.75
N ASP A 169 16.83 -4.94 -1.99
CA ASP A 169 16.04 -4.39 -3.11
C ASP A 169 15.76 -2.89 -2.94
N ALA A 170 15.59 -2.43 -1.70
CA ALA A 170 15.43 -1.03 -1.35
C ALA A 170 16.61 -0.13 -1.75
N GLU A 171 17.82 -0.67 -1.98
CA GLU A 171 18.99 0.13 -2.40
C GLU A 171 18.79 0.83 -3.75
N LYS A 172 17.87 0.31 -4.58
CA LYS A 172 17.52 0.88 -5.88
C LYS A 172 16.35 1.87 -5.81
N ASN A 173 15.72 2.02 -4.65
CA ASN A 173 14.57 2.88 -4.45
C ASN A 173 15.01 4.19 -3.77
N GLU A 174 14.94 5.30 -4.51
CA GLU A 174 15.33 6.62 -4.01
C GLU A 174 14.49 7.11 -2.82
N TYR A 175 13.28 6.57 -2.64
CA TYR A 175 12.39 6.93 -1.54
C TYR A 175 12.48 5.97 -0.35
N ALA A 176 13.35 4.95 -0.41
CA ALA A 176 13.56 4.06 0.73
C ALA A 176 14.12 4.82 1.94
N VAL A 177 13.45 4.69 3.09
CA VAL A 177 13.90 5.24 4.37
C VAL A 177 14.97 4.35 5.02
N ARG A 178 14.86 3.04 4.79
CA ARG A 178 15.79 2.00 5.24
C ARG A 178 16.17 1.13 4.04
N ALA A 179 17.47 1.00 3.81
CA ALA A 179 18.08 0.15 2.78
C ALA A 179 19.41 -0.40 3.29
N GLY A 180 20.06 -1.24 2.50
CA GLY A 180 21.31 -1.89 2.89
C GLY A 180 21.03 -3.21 3.58
N GLY A 181 20.71 -4.24 2.79
CA GLY A 181 20.65 -5.62 3.29
C GLY A 181 21.95 -5.99 3.99
N SER A 182 21.85 -6.88 4.98
CA SER A 182 23.00 -7.37 5.73
C SER A 182 23.19 -8.86 5.45
N SER A 183 23.59 -9.66 6.41
CA SER A 183 23.50 -11.12 6.30
C SER A 183 22.43 -11.65 7.23
N VAL A 184 21.80 -12.77 6.86
CA VAL A 184 20.83 -13.48 7.73
C VAL A 184 21.44 -13.75 9.11
N SER A 185 22.70 -14.19 9.17
CA SER A 185 23.42 -14.40 10.43
C SER A 185 23.58 -13.13 11.27
N GLU A 186 23.86 -11.99 10.64
CA GLU A 186 23.98 -10.72 11.36
C GLU A 186 22.61 -10.26 11.89
N LEU A 187 21.55 -10.39 11.09
CA LEU A 187 20.19 -10.09 11.52
C LEU A 187 19.81 -10.94 12.74
N LEU A 188 20.01 -12.26 12.68
CA LEU A 188 19.67 -13.18 13.78
C LEU A 188 20.48 -12.92 15.05
N ALA A 189 21.72 -12.41 14.94
CA ALA A 189 22.57 -12.06 16.07
C ALA A 189 22.12 -10.78 16.82
N ARG A 190 21.24 -9.96 16.22
CA ARG A 190 20.71 -8.74 16.87
C ARG A 190 19.74 -9.10 18.00
N PRO A 191 19.64 -8.26 19.05
CA PRO A 191 18.71 -8.50 20.15
C PRO A 191 17.25 -8.47 19.69
N MET A 192 16.43 -9.30 20.31
CA MET A 192 14.97 -9.25 20.16
C MET A 192 14.43 -7.91 20.66
N PHE A 193 13.41 -7.41 19.96
CA PHE A 193 12.73 -6.17 20.28
C PHE A 193 11.37 -6.44 20.94
N ALA A 194 10.59 -7.36 20.40
CA ALA A 194 9.33 -7.85 20.95
C ALA A 194 9.18 -9.31 20.52
N ASP A 195 9.53 -10.24 21.40
CA ASP A 195 9.61 -11.68 21.11
C ASP A 195 8.44 -12.17 20.22
N PRO A 196 8.72 -12.74 19.03
CA PRO A 196 10.02 -13.13 18.46
C PRO A 196 10.69 -12.06 17.58
N LEU A 197 10.04 -10.91 17.37
CA LEU A 197 10.46 -9.89 16.42
C LEU A 197 11.70 -9.13 16.90
N ARG A 198 12.62 -8.88 15.96
CA ARG A 198 13.72 -7.93 16.07
C ARG A 198 13.34 -6.61 15.41
N LYS A 199 14.14 -5.55 15.65
CA LYS A 199 13.81 -4.22 15.14
C LYS A 199 13.72 -4.15 13.60
N HIS A 200 14.44 -5.00 12.91
CA HIS A 200 14.45 -5.06 11.46
C HIS A 200 13.20 -5.75 10.87
N ASP A 201 12.56 -6.63 11.63
CA ASP A 201 11.28 -7.23 11.26
C ASP A 201 10.13 -6.23 11.25
N CYS A 202 10.28 -5.10 11.95
CA CYS A 202 9.28 -4.03 11.97
C CYS A 202 9.61 -2.98 10.91
N ALA A 203 8.60 -2.59 10.12
CA ALA A 203 8.68 -1.42 9.24
C ALA A 203 9.08 -0.15 10.02
N PRO A 204 9.88 0.75 9.41
CA PRO A 204 10.18 2.04 10.01
C PRO A 204 8.90 2.90 10.12
N VAL A 205 8.84 3.77 11.14
CA VAL A 205 7.89 4.89 11.12
C VAL A 205 8.34 5.81 10.00
N THR A 206 7.42 6.19 9.12
CA THR A 206 7.72 6.96 7.91
C THR A 206 6.59 7.93 7.68
N ASP A 207 6.95 9.14 7.30
CA ASP A 207 6.01 10.11 6.75
C ASP A 207 6.11 10.09 5.23
N GLY A 208 5.02 10.41 4.55
CA GLY A 208 5.03 10.40 3.11
C GLY A 208 3.67 10.57 2.50
N ALA A 209 3.66 10.57 1.18
CA ALA A 209 2.46 10.69 0.36
C ALA A 209 2.63 9.91 -0.94
N ALA A 210 1.50 9.60 -1.56
CA ALA A 210 1.44 9.00 -2.88
C ALA A 210 0.23 9.50 -3.65
N ALA A 211 0.34 9.53 -4.97
CA ALA A 211 -0.73 9.87 -5.89
C ALA A 211 -0.76 8.86 -7.04
N ILE A 212 -1.95 8.45 -7.45
CA ILE A 212 -2.21 7.55 -8.58
C ILE A 212 -3.24 8.21 -9.50
N VAL A 213 -3.01 8.13 -10.80
CA VAL A 213 -3.96 8.57 -11.83
C VAL A 213 -4.59 7.35 -12.50
N LEU A 214 -5.92 7.34 -12.54
CA LEU A 214 -6.74 6.35 -13.24
C LEU A 214 -7.33 6.95 -14.51
N ALA A 215 -7.41 6.13 -15.55
CA ALA A 215 -8.01 6.48 -16.83
C ALA A 215 -8.82 5.33 -17.43
N ALA A 216 -9.96 5.63 -18.04
CA ALA A 216 -10.80 4.66 -18.72
C ALA A 216 -10.56 4.63 -20.24
N GLY A 217 -10.56 3.43 -20.82
CA GLY A 217 -10.51 3.21 -22.27
C GLY A 217 -9.39 4.00 -22.96
N ASP A 218 -9.70 4.60 -24.11
CA ASP A 218 -8.72 5.29 -24.96
C ASP A 218 -7.95 6.41 -24.24
N ARG A 219 -8.56 7.05 -23.23
CA ARG A 219 -7.86 8.08 -22.43
C ARG A 219 -6.65 7.53 -21.70
N ALA A 220 -6.58 6.22 -21.45
CA ALA A 220 -5.41 5.62 -20.84
C ALA A 220 -4.18 5.72 -21.76
N TYR A 221 -4.38 5.55 -23.07
CA TYR A 221 -3.31 5.65 -24.08
C TYR A 221 -2.89 7.09 -24.36
N ASP A 222 -3.76 8.08 -24.11
CA ASP A 222 -3.39 9.50 -24.14
C ASP A 222 -2.32 9.83 -23.09
N ALA A 223 -2.36 9.15 -21.94
CA ALA A 223 -1.49 9.41 -20.80
C ALA A 223 -0.25 8.50 -20.74
N ASN A 224 -0.39 7.22 -21.13
CA ASN A 224 0.70 6.25 -21.02
C ASN A 224 0.66 5.27 -22.20
N GLN A 225 1.80 5.03 -22.85
CA GLN A 225 1.87 4.14 -24.02
C GLN A 225 1.71 2.66 -23.68
N ARG A 226 1.92 2.28 -22.42
CA ARG A 226 1.74 0.92 -21.92
C ARG A 226 1.00 0.95 -20.58
N PRO A 227 -0.29 1.34 -20.55
CA PRO A 227 -1.05 1.47 -19.31
C PRO A 227 -1.10 0.16 -18.51
N ALA A 228 -1.17 0.27 -17.18
CA ALA A 228 -1.36 -0.89 -16.30
C ALA A 228 -2.86 -1.13 -16.09
N TRP A 229 -3.46 -2.00 -16.92
CA TRP A 229 -4.90 -2.25 -16.91
C TRP A 229 -5.32 -3.05 -15.68
N ILE A 230 -6.25 -2.55 -14.89
CA ILE A 230 -6.78 -3.24 -13.72
C ILE A 230 -7.69 -4.38 -14.18
N THR A 231 -7.17 -5.61 -14.18
CA THR A 231 -7.92 -6.81 -14.58
C THR A 231 -8.66 -7.45 -13.40
N GLY A 232 -8.30 -7.09 -12.17
CA GLY A 232 -9.07 -7.44 -10.99
C GLY A 232 -8.72 -6.55 -9.80
N ILE A 233 -9.74 -6.02 -9.12
CA ILE A 233 -9.55 -5.30 -7.86
C ILE A 233 -10.64 -5.69 -6.88
N ALA A 234 -10.25 -6.08 -5.68
CA ALA A 234 -11.19 -6.46 -4.63
C ALA A 234 -10.57 -6.22 -3.25
N HIS A 235 -11.42 -5.94 -2.27
CA HIS A 235 -11.01 -5.89 -0.87
C HIS A 235 -11.93 -6.76 -0.01
N SER A 236 -11.39 -7.26 1.09
CA SER A 236 -12.14 -8.01 2.10
C SER A 236 -11.63 -7.68 3.49
N SER A 237 -12.47 -7.96 4.49
CA SER A 237 -12.17 -7.72 5.90
C SER A 237 -12.53 -8.95 6.71
N ASP A 238 -11.66 -9.33 7.65
CA ASP A 238 -11.94 -10.34 8.66
C ASP A 238 -12.64 -9.71 9.89
N GLY A 239 -13.19 -10.58 10.74
CA GLY A 239 -13.87 -10.17 11.97
C GLY A 239 -12.96 -9.32 12.88
N LEU A 240 -13.56 -8.34 13.55
CA LEU A 240 -12.86 -7.39 14.41
C LEU A 240 -12.15 -8.06 15.59
N HIS A 241 -12.78 -9.07 16.19
CA HIS A 241 -12.25 -9.75 17.37
C HIS A 241 -11.06 -10.65 17.01
N LEU A 242 -9.88 -10.35 17.57
CA LEU A 242 -8.66 -11.15 17.35
C LEU A 242 -8.84 -12.61 17.78
N GLY A 243 -9.51 -12.86 18.91
CA GLY A 243 -9.71 -14.21 19.45
C GLY A 243 -10.60 -15.13 18.61
N THR A 244 -11.32 -14.60 17.61
CA THR A 244 -12.14 -15.41 16.68
C THR A 244 -11.43 -15.69 15.36
N ARG A 245 -10.22 -15.14 15.16
CA ARG A 245 -9.44 -15.31 13.94
C ARG A 245 -8.33 -16.33 14.16
N ASP A 246 -8.06 -17.13 13.14
CA ASP A 246 -6.76 -17.79 13.02
C ASP A 246 -5.77 -16.76 12.50
N LEU A 247 -4.84 -16.32 13.37
CA LEU A 247 -3.87 -15.27 13.03
C LEU A 247 -2.72 -15.78 12.17
N THR A 248 -2.58 -17.11 12.01
CA THR A 248 -1.51 -17.69 11.17
C THR A 248 -1.80 -17.60 9.68
N ILE A 249 -3.05 -17.28 9.32
CA ILE A 249 -3.50 -17.06 7.95
C ILE A 249 -4.05 -15.63 7.77
N SER A 250 -4.27 -15.23 6.52
CA SER A 250 -5.04 -14.03 6.19
C SER A 250 -6.26 -14.41 5.36
N GLY A 251 -7.39 -14.65 6.03
CA GLY A 251 -8.64 -15.04 5.38
C GLY A 251 -9.19 -13.95 4.46
N SER A 252 -9.04 -12.68 4.86
CA SER A 252 -9.41 -11.54 4.03
C SER A 252 -8.55 -11.43 2.76
N ALA A 253 -7.24 -11.67 2.83
CA ALA A 253 -6.39 -11.71 1.64
C ALA A 253 -6.78 -12.86 0.69
N GLN A 254 -7.07 -14.07 1.23
CA GLN A 254 -7.54 -15.21 0.43
C GLN A 254 -8.86 -14.91 -0.31
N ARG A 255 -9.82 -14.28 0.39
CA ARG A 255 -11.10 -13.88 -0.21
C ARG A 255 -10.91 -12.80 -1.27
N ALA A 256 -10.05 -11.82 -1.03
CA ALA A 256 -9.73 -10.79 -2.02
C ALA A 256 -9.04 -11.39 -3.26
N ALA A 257 -8.08 -12.29 -3.09
CA ALA A 257 -7.43 -13.01 -4.18
C ALA A 257 -8.43 -13.85 -5.00
N THR A 258 -9.36 -14.53 -4.32
CA THR A 258 -10.43 -15.28 -4.99
C THR A 258 -11.36 -14.36 -5.79
N ALA A 259 -11.73 -13.20 -5.22
CA ALA A 259 -12.63 -12.24 -5.85
C ALA A 259 -12.03 -11.58 -7.10
N VAL A 260 -10.71 -11.44 -7.19
CA VAL A 260 -10.03 -10.96 -8.42
C VAL A 260 -9.77 -12.07 -9.45
N GLY A 261 -10.25 -13.30 -9.21
CA GLY A 261 -10.08 -14.43 -10.14
C GLY A 261 -8.76 -15.19 -9.96
N GLY A 262 -8.05 -14.98 -8.85
CA GLY A 262 -6.76 -15.61 -8.55
C GLY A 262 -5.56 -14.79 -9.02
N THR A 263 -4.36 -15.28 -8.72
CA THR A 263 -3.08 -14.58 -8.90
C THR A 263 -2.13 -15.33 -9.86
N ALA A 264 -2.63 -16.33 -10.57
CA ALA A 264 -1.83 -17.12 -11.50
C ALA A 264 -1.20 -16.25 -12.59
N GLY A 265 0.10 -16.46 -12.83
CA GLY A 265 0.89 -15.74 -13.84
C GLY A 265 1.36 -14.35 -13.40
N VAL A 266 1.10 -13.92 -12.17
CA VAL A 266 1.73 -12.70 -11.61
C VAL A 266 3.24 -12.87 -11.58
N GLN A 267 3.98 -11.96 -12.18
CA GLN A 267 5.46 -11.98 -12.24
C GLN A 267 6.08 -11.14 -11.12
N VAL A 268 5.40 -10.06 -10.72
CA VAL A 268 5.84 -9.16 -9.64
C VAL A 268 4.67 -8.88 -8.70
N ALA A 269 4.89 -9.03 -7.40
CA ALA A 269 3.91 -8.69 -6.37
C ALA A 269 4.50 -7.68 -5.37
N GLU A 270 3.94 -6.48 -5.33
CA GLU A 270 4.27 -5.46 -4.33
C GLU A 270 3.33 -5.60 -3.13
N LEU A 271 3.88 -6.04 -2.00
CA LEU A 271 3.12 -6.40 -0.81
C LEU A 271 3.24 -5.34 0.29
N HIS A 272 2.11 -4.78 0.73
CA HIS A 272 2.06 -4.03 1.97
C HIS A 272 2.13 -5.00 3.16
N ALA A 273 3.35 -5.32 3.60
CA ALA A 273 3.64 -6.17 4.76
C ALA A 273 4.47 -5.39 5.81
N PRO A 274 3.82 -4.72 6.79
CA PRO A 274 4.52 -3.93 7.81
C PRO A 274 5.46 -4.73 8.72
N PHE A 275 5.33 -6.06 8.73
CA PHE A 275 6.18 -6.97 9.49
C PHE A 275 6.67 -8.13 8.61
N SER A 276 7.91 -8.60 8.83
CA SER A 276 8.55 -9.62 7.97
C SER A 276 7.74 -10.91 7.83
N HIS A 277 7.20 -11.45 8.93
CA HIS A 277 6.36 -12.66 8.91
C HIS A 277 5.04 -12.47 8.12
N GLN A 278 4.52 -11.24 8.05
CA GLN A 278 3.28 -10.98 7.32
C GLN A 278 3.46 -11.12 5.81
N GLU A 279 4.66 -10.93 5.29
CA GLU A 279 4.94 -11.24 3.89
C GLU A 279 4.75 -12.74 3.60
N LEU A 280 5.22 -13.60 4.51
CA LEU A 280 5.06 -15.05 4.38
C LEU A 280 3.57 -15.45 4.42
N VAL A 281 2.81 -14.87 5.36
CA VAL A 281 1.36 -15.05 5.45
C VAL A 281 0.68 -14.61 4.15
N LEU A 282 1.05 -13.46 3.59
CA LEU A 282 0.47 -12.92 2.36
C LEU A 282 0.84 -13.75 1.13
N ARG A 283 2.09 -14.19 0.98
CA ARG A 283 2.52 -15.06 -0.12
C ARG A 283 1.67 -16.33 -0.17
N SER A 284 1.47 -16.97 0.99
CA SER A 284 0.61 -18.15 1.11
C SER A 284 -0.86 -17.81 0.85
N ALA A 285 -1.40 -16.77 1.47
CA ALA A 285 -2.81 -16.38 1.34
C ALA A 285 -3.19 -15.95 -0.09
N LEU A 286 -2.27 -15.33 -0.82
CA LEU A 286 -2.46 -14.89 -2.19
C LEU A 286 -2.10 -15.99 -3.21
N GLY A 287 -1.55 -17.12 -2.78
CA GLY A 287 -1.15 -18.22 -3.68
C GLY A 287 -0.02 -17.86 -4.64
N LEU A 288 0.93 -17.01 -4.21
CA LEU A 288 2.05 -16.58 -5.04
C LEU A 288 3.11 -17.70 -5.15
N GLY A 289 3.55 -17.98 -6.37
CA GLY A 289 4.61 -18.94 -6.66
C GLY A 289 5.99 -18.45 -6.20
N ASP A 290 6.97 -19.36 -6.16
CA ASP A 290 8.36 -19.05 -5.82
C ASP A 290 9.09 -18.27 -6.92
N ASP A 291 8.55 -18.27 -8.14
CA ASP A 291 9.03 -17.52 -9.30
C ASP A 291 8.59 -16.04 -9.30
N VAL A 292 7.66 -15.66 -8.42
CA VAL A 292 7.17 -14.29 -8.30
C VAL A 292 8.20 -13.41 -7.58
N GLN A 293 8.57 -12.28 -8.18
CA GLN A 293 9.40 -11.28 -7.50
C GLN A 293 8.57 -10.53 -6.45
N ILE A 294 8.98 -10.63 -5.19
CA ILE A 294 8.23 -10.04 -4.06
C ILE A 294 8.83 -8.70 -3.63
N SER A 295 8.03 -7.65 -3.77
CA SER A 295 8.30 -6.27 -3.38
C SER A 295 9.69 -5.75 -3.79
N PRO A 296 10.05 -5.79 -5.08
CA PRO A 296 11.35 -5.32 -5.56
C PRO A 296 11.56 -3.79 -5.36
N SER A 297 10.56 -3.04 -4.91
CA SER A 297 10.72 -1.66 -4.38
C SER A 297 11.29 -1.58 -2.95
N GLY A 298 11.48 -2.74 -2.29
CA GLY A 298 11.84 -2.88 -0.88
C GLY A 298 10.65 -3.01 0.08
N GLY A 299 9.42 -2.82 -0.42
CA GLY A 299 8.19 -3.02 0.34
C GLY A 299 8.04 -2.09 1.55
N ALA A 300 7.13 -2.45 2.48
CA ALA A 300 6.87 -1.66 3.68
C ALA A 300 8.04 -1.68 4.68
N LEU A 301 8.91 -2.69 4.61
CA LEU A 301 10.10 -2.78 5.46
C LEU A 301 11.16 -1.71 5.11
N ALA A 302 11.13 -1.16 3.91
CA ALA A 302 12.00 -0.06 3.49
C ALA A 302 11.42 1.31 3.87
N ALA A 303 10.12 1.50 3.67
CA ALA A 303 9.39 2.72 3.98
C ALA A 303 7.90 2.40 4.14
N ASN A 304 7.26 2.90 5.21
CA ASN A 304 5.85 2.63 5.48
C ASN A 304 5.05 3.90 5.84
N PRO A 305 4.85 4.81 4.86
CA PRO A 305 4.02 6.00 5.08
C PRO A 305 2.56 5.57 5.26
N MET A 306 2.04 5.74 6.46
CA MET A 306 0.66 5.37 6.78
C MET A 306 -0.33 6.04 5.81
N PHE A 307 -1.37 5.31 5.45
CA PHE A 307 -2.40 5.72 4.49
C PHE A 307 -1.93 5.97 3.05
N SER A 308 -0.65 5.78 2.74
CA SER A 308 -0.12 5.82 1.38
C SER A 308 0.60 4.53 0.98
N ALA A 309 1.05 3.73 1.96
CA ALA A 309 1.85 2.54 1.72
C ALA A 309 1.14 1.52 0.81
N GLY A 310 -0.18 1.33 0.94
CA GLY A 310 -0.93 0.45 0.05
C GLY A 310 -0.98 0.97 -1.39
N ALA A 311 -1.31 2.25 -1.57
CA ALA A 311 -1.27 2.90 -2.88
C ALA A 311 0.13 2.86 -3.49
N ILE A 312 1.20 3.07 -2.71
CA ILE A 312 2.59 2.95 -3.17
C ILE A 312 2.86 1.57 -3.76
N ARG A 313 2.39 0.50 -3.11
CA ARG A 313 2.58 -0.87 -3.63
C ARG A 313 1.85 -1.06 -4.96
N ILE A 314 0.64 -0.51 -5.11
CA ILE A 314 -0.08 -0.52 -6.40
C ILE A 314 0.68 0.27 -7.47
N GLY A 315 1.16 1.47 -7.15
CA GLY A 315 1.91 2.31 -8.08
C GLY A 315 3.26 1.72 -8.51
N GLU A 316 4.02 1.15 -7.57
CA GLU A 316 5.27 0.46 -7.86
C GLU A 316 5.05 -0.80 -8.71
N ALA A 317 3.95 -1.53 -8.50
CA ALA A 317 3.57 -2.64 -9.37
C ALA A 317 3.23 -2.14 -10.79
N ALA A 318 2.44 -1.07 -10.90
CA ALA A 318 2.09 -0.48 -12.20
C ALA A 318 3.31 -0.01 -13.00
N LYS A 319 4.32 0.56 -12.34
CA LYS A 319 5.59 0.96 -12.98
C LYS A 319 6.30 -0.19 -13.69
N ARG A 320 6.19 -1.43 -13.19
CA ARG A 320 6.78 -2.62 -13.85
C ARG A 320 6.11 -2.97 -15.16
N ILE A 321 4.82 -2.65 -15.29
CA ILE A 321 4.15 -2.70 -16.59
C ILE A 321 4.65 -1.57 -17.48
N TRP A 322 4.73 -0.34 -16.98
CA TRP A 322 5.10 0.81 -17.80
C TRP A 322 6.52 0.71 -18.38
N ASP A 323 7.48 0.19 -17.60
CA ASP A 323 8.88 0.03 -18.02
C ASP A 323 9.15 -1.25 -18.83
N GLY A 324 8.15 -2.13 -18.98
CA GLY A 324 8.29 -3.37 -19.73
C GLY A 324 8.95 -4.53 -18.97
N SER A 325 9.24 -4.39 -17.67
CA SER A 325 9.87 -5.44 -16.87
C SER A 325 8.90 -6.55 -16.44
N ALA A 326 7.59 -6.31 -16.51
CA ALA A 326 6.54 -7.30 -16.29
C ALA A 326 5.31 -7.04 -17.17
N ASP A 327 4.54 -8.10 -17.41
CA ASP A 327 3.26 -8.11 -18.14
C ASP A 327 2.08 -8.29 -17.20
N LYS A 328 2.27 -8.97 -16.06
CA LYS A 328 1.22 -9.18 -15.06
C LYS A 328 1.77 -8.98 -13.66
N VAL A 329 1.15 -8.07 -12.93
CA VAL A 329 1.62 -7.61 -11.62
C VAL A 329 0.49 -7.58 -10.60
N LEU A 330 0.87 -7.59 -9.32
CA LEU A 330 -0.05 -7.47 -8.20
C LEU A 330 0.40 -6.36 -7.26
N GLY A 331 -0.49 -5.42 -6.96
CA GLY A 331 -0.37 -4.49 -5.84
C GLY A 331 -1.27 -4.92 -4.68
N HIS A 332 -0.76 -4.81 -3.46
CA HIS A 332 -1.49 -5.19 -2.25
C HIS A 332 -1.45 -4.08 -1.20
N ALA A 333 -2.59 -3.87 -0.52
CA ALA A 333 -2.72 -2.98 0.63
C ALA A 333 -3.35 -3.70 1.82
N THR A 334 -2.87 -3.42 3.03
CA THR A 334 -3.46 -3.91 4.28
C THR A 334 -3.84 -2.77 5.21
N SER A 335 -4.82 -3.02 6.07
CA SER A 335 -5.17 -2.17 7.22
C SER A 335 -5.61 -3.03 8.41
N GLY A 336 -5.56 -2.45 9.61
CA GLY A 336 -5.93 -3.10 10.86
C GLY A 336 -4.90 -4.11 11.41
N PRO A 337 -5.11 -4.59 12.64
CA PRO A 337 -4.20 -5.52 13.31
C PRO A 337 -4.17 -6.90 12.64
N ALA A 338 -2.96 -7.46 12.49
CA ALA A 338 -2.74 -8.80 11.97
C ALA A 338 -3.46 -9.04 10.63
N LEU A 339 -3.19 -8.17 9.63
CA LEU A 339 -3.73 -8.24 8.28
C LEU A 339 -5.27 -8.37 8.24
N GLN A 340 -5.99 -7.60 9.05
CA GLN A 340 -7.44 -7.73 9.17
C GLN A 340 -8.18 -7.38 7.89
N GLN A 341 -7.73 -6.36 7.18
CA GLN A 341 -8.36 -5.84 5.97
C GLN A 341 -7.33 -5.85 4.86
N ASN A 342 -7.65 -6.44 3.72
CA ASN A 342 -6.73 -6.55 2.61
C ASN A 342 -7.42 -6.16 1.31
N LEU A 343 -6.70 -5.44 0.47
CA LEU A 343 -7.08 -5.11 -0.90
C LEU A 343 -6.03 -5.69 -1.85
N VAL A 344 -6.50 -6.35 -2.91
CA VAL A 344 -5.69 -6.93 -3.97
C VAL A 344 -6.06 -6.23 -5.28
N CYS A 345 -5.05 -5.74 -6.00
CA CYS A 345 -5.19 -5.13 -7.32
C CYS A 345 -4.25 -5.86 -8.29
N VAL A 346 -4.81 -6.61 -9.22
CA VAL A 346 -4.09 -7.29 -10.31
C VAL A 346 -4.15 -6.39 -11.54
N MET A 347 -2.99 -6.15 -12.15
CA MET A 347 -2.87 -5.35 -13.35
C MET A 347 -2.12 -6.11 -14.44
N GLU A 348 -2.52 -5.91 -15.69
CA GLU A 348 -1.89 -6.53 -16.85
C GLU A 348 -1.57 -5.48 -17.92
N ALA A 349 -0.48 -5.71 -18.65
CA ALA A 349 -0.26 -5.05 -19.92
C ALA A 349 -1.25 -5.62 -20.93
N GLN A 350 -1.92 -4.77 -21.70
CA GLN A 350 -2.60 -5.24 -22.91
C GLN A 350 -1.56 -5.38 -24.02
N GLU A 351 -1.63 -6.47 -24.79
CA GLU A 351 -0.98 -6.49 -26.10
C GLU A 351 -1.61 -5.37 -26.93
N ASN A 352 -0.78 -4.44 -27.44
CA ASN A 352 -1.26 -3.42 -28.36
C ASN A 352 -2.00 -4.12 -29.50
N GLY A 353 -3.32 -4.04 -29.47
CA GLY A 353 -4.15 -4.50 -30.57
C GLY A 353 -3.70 -3.75 -31.81
N SER A 354 -3.00 -4.44 -32.69
CA SER A 354 -2.69 -3.96 -34.02
C SER A 354 -4.01 -3.62 -34.71
N GLY A 355 -4.31 -2.31 -34.81
CA GLY A 355 -5.27 -1.72 -35.75
C GLY A 355 -6.74 -2.11 -35.59
N LYS A 356 -7.56 -1.11 -35.27
CA LYS A 356 -8.81 -0.92 -36.00
C LYS A 356 -8.76 0.39 -36.74
#